data_AF-A0A368NH60-F1
#
_entry.id   AF-A0A368NH60-F1
#
_cell.length_a   1.000
_cell.length_b   1.000
_cell.length_c   1.000
_cell.angle_alpha   90.00
_cell.angle_beta   90.00
_cell.angle_gamma   90.00
#
_symmetry.space_group_name_H-M   'P 1'
#
loop_
_entity.id
_entity.type
_entity.pdbx_description
1 polymer ?
#
loop_
_entity_poly.entity_id
_entity_poly.type
_entity_poly.pdbx_seq_one_letter_code
_entity_poly.pdbx_strand_id
1 'polypeptide(L)'
;MSKHELQGTEAWVEKISEHELPALAATVRNLEKMASNDTASLASLGQSVLHDQGLTSRILRVVNSVSYGVGRNRVTTVSRAAVILGYNTLKHICITAKMIDSMLRNRDISKPVHKRLLRLMAKSFHAAMLARVLVGEHDEDTQEEVYIAALLHELGEIAFWSMGGGVTERLDEALTNGRAPREKISQEILGTTFDKISAGLARSWNMGDMLVRSIEDPNRRTPEMRAIELASNYSQALTDPNAKIDVQMCLSEMAELVGVPIPGLKRRIKKCTQDSVELAVSYGAESLTEFLDPEADVNRFSSDEAPHHLSDEVMQLKMLRELTQLSMERADLNLLVNTAIEGLHRGVGMDRVIVLMVNQKKDKLTPRFVSCANAGRIETGFVFPLTSLATVFDDAYNQQLPFWVDKPESEQWRQKVTPALRGLCEDSAFFVAPLAVNGKCLGVVYSDRAETERPLSSDDFGAFNHFTGQLSLCLSLAIR
;
A
#
# COMPACT_ATOMS: atom_id res chain seq x y z
N MET A 1 -1.62 -17.10 40.83
CA MET A 1 -0.53 -17.61 39.97
C MET A 1 0.26 -16.41 39.48
N SER A 2 1.60 -16.48 39.58
CA SER A 2 2.56 -15.39 39.35
C SER A 2 2.35 -14.69 38.00
N LYS A 3 2.33 -13.34 37.99
CA LYS A 3 2.36 -12.47 36.81
C LYS A 3 3.74 -12.61 36.12
N HIS A 4 3.92 -13.62 35.29
CA HIS A 4 4.86 -13.48 34.17
C HIS A 4 4.12 -12.71 33.08
N GLU A 5 4.54 -11.47 32.81
CA GLU A 5 4.10 -10.77 31.60
C GLU A 5 4.52 -11.64 30.40
N LEU A 6 3.54 -12.06 29.60
CA LEU A 6 3.80 -12.82 28.39
C LEU A 6 4.62 -11.94 27.44
N GLN A 7 5.84 -12.38 27.13
CA GLN A 7 6.73 -11.68 26.23
C GLN A 7 7.22 -12.63 25.13
N GLY A 8 7.26 -12.13 23.91
CA GLY A 8 7.77 -12.86 22.75
C GLY A 8 6.68 -13.55 21.92
N THR A 9 7.03 -13.84 20.66
CA THR A 9 6.07 -14.28 19.64
C THR A 9 5.36 -15.60 19.99
N GLU A 10 6.11 -16.62 20.43
CA GLU A 10 5.55 -17.96 20.68
C GLU A 10 4.51 -17.95 21.80
N ALA A 11 4.80 -17.22 22.88
CA ALA A 11 3.89 -17.07 24.02
C ALA A 11 2.56 -16.39 23.63
N TRP A 12 2.61 -15.39 22.76
CA TRP A 12 1.41 -14.74 22.22
C TRP A 12 0.63 -15.64 21.26
N VAL A 13 1.32 -16.38 20.39
CA VAL A 13 0.72 -17.32 19.45
C VAL A 13 -0.01 -18.45 20.19
N GLU A 14 0.61 -19.01 21.23
CA GLU A 14 0.02 -20.05 22.08
C GLU A 14 -1.21 -19.53 22.82
N LYS A 15 -1.09 -18.39 23.51
CA LYS A 15 -2.22 -17.78 24.23
C LYS A 15 -3.40 -17.53 23.28
N ILE A 16 -3.16 -16.88 22.14
CA ILE A 16 -4.23 -16.55 21.21
C ILE A 16 -4.86 -17.81 20.62
N SER A 17 -4.04 -18.79 20.21
CA SER A 17 -4.54 -20.01 19.57
C SER A 17 -5.34 -20.91 20.52
N GLU A 18 -4.91 -21.01 21.78
CA GLU A 18 -5.48 -21.96 22.74
C GLU A 18 -6.58 -21.36 23.62
N HIS A 19 -6.47 -20.09 23.98
CA HIS A 19 -7.34 -19.48 24.99
C HIS A 19 -8.33 -18.48 24.40
N GLU A 20 -7.93 -17.71 23.39
CA GLU A 20 -8.73 -16.57 22.91
C GLU A 20 -9.54 -16.91 21.66
N LEU A 21 -8.92 -17.58 20.69
CA LEU A 21 -9.55 -17.95 19.41
C LEU A 21 -9.58 -19.46 19.10
N PRO A 22 -9.81 -20.37 20.08
CA PRO A 22 -9.72 -21.81 19.84
C PRO A 22 -10.76 -22.31 18.82
N ALA A 23 -11.96 -21.70 18.80
CA ALA A 23 -13.03 -22.07 17.88
C ALA A 23 -12.70 -21.70 16.43
N LEU A 24 -12.07 -20.54 16.21
CA LEU A 24 -11.62 -20.12 14.88
C LEU A 24 -10.47 -21.02 14.41
N ALA A 25 -9.47 -21.25 15.27
CA ALA A 25 -8.34 -22.12 14.97
C ALA A 25 -8.78 -23.55 14.61
N ALA A 26 -9.76 -24.11 15.33
CA ALA A 26 -10.34 -25.41 15.02
C ALA A 26 -11.09 -25.40 13.68
N THR A 27 -11.87 -24.35 13.40
CA THR A 27 -12.63 -24.23 12.15
C THR A 27 -11.69 -24.15 10.96
N VAL A 28 -10.69 -23.26 11.00
CA VAL A 28 -9.68 -23.11 9.94
C VAL A 28 -8.95 -24.42 9.67
N ARG A 29 -8.42 -25.07 10.71
CA ARG A 29 -7.72 -26.36 10.56
C ARG A 29 -8.59 -27.47 9.98
N ASN A 30 -9.88 -27.52 10.35
CA ASN A 30 -10.81 -28.49 9.79
C ASN A 30 -11.08 -28.21 8.31
N LEU A 31 -11.33 -26.95 7.94
CA LEU A 31 -11.56 -26.53 6.56
C LEU A 31 -10.33 -26.76 5.66
N GLU A 32 -9.12 -26.51 6.15
CA GLU A 32 -7.90 -26.79 5.40
C GLU A 32 -7.67 -28.29 5.19
N LYS A 33 -7.90 -29.12 6.21
CA LYS A 33 -7.83 -30.59 6.04
C LYS A 33 -8.81 -31.12 5.00
N MET A 34 -10.01 -30.54 4.96
CA MET A 34 -11.10 -30.98 4.08
C MET A 34 -10.93 -30.54 2.62
N ALA A 35 -10.16 -29.48 2.37
CA ALA A 35 -9.84 -29.00 1.02
C ALA A 35 -9.00 -29.99 0.20
N SER A 36 -8.39 -31.01 0.84
CA SER A 36 -7.59 -32.03 0.16
C SER A 36 -8.39 -33.13 -0.56
N ASN A 37 -9.73 -33.14 -0.50
CA ASN A 37 -10.59 -34.17 -1.11
C ASN A 37 -11.89 -33.59 -1.75
N ASP A 38 -11.95 -33.43 -3.08
CA ASP A 38 -12.95 -32.62 -3.79
C ASP A 38 -14.44 -33.02 -3.66
N THR A 39 -14.78 -34.30 -3.48
CA THR A 39 -16.20 -34.74 -3.50
C THR A 39 -16.77 -35.03 -2.12
N ALA A 40 -15.93 -35.43 -1.15
CA ALA A 40 -16.34 -35.61 0.23
C ALA A 40 -16.40 -34.28 1.02
N SER A 41 -15.74 -33.22 0.51
CA SER A 41 -15.55 -31.93 1.18
C SER A 41 -16.85 -31.15 1.40
N LEU A 42 -17.74 -31.06 0.39
CA LEU A 42 -19.00 -30.30 0.47
C LEU A 42 -20.00 -30.86 1.49
N ALA A 43 -20.21 -32.18 1.47
CA ALA A 43 -21.11 -32.84 2.41
C ALA A 43 -20.55 -32.79 3.85
N SER A 44 -19.24 -32.98 3.98
CA SER A 44 -18.55 -32.90 5.27
C SER A 44 -18.55 -31.48 5.84
N LEU A 45 -18.41 -30.45 4.98
CA LEU A 45 -18.43 -29.05 5.41
C LEU A 45 -19.84 -28.65 5.85
N GLY A 46 -20.86 -29.09 5.11
CA GLY A 46 -22.24 -28.94 5.55
C GLY A 46 -22.46 -29.54 6.94
N GLN A 47 -21.97 -30.76 7.20
CA GLN A 47 -22.11 -31.40 8.51
C GLN A 47 -21.33 -30.68 9.63
N SER A 48 -20.10 -30.24 9.39
CA SER A 48 -19.30 -29.53 10.41
C SER A 48 -19.94 -28.20 10.81
N VAL A 49 -20.57 -27.51 9.87
CA VAL A 49 -21.27 -26.24 10.08
C VAL A 49 -22.62 -26.44 10.78
N LEU A 50 -23.36 -27.51 10.46
CA LEU A 50 -24.72 -27.74 10.98
C LEU A 50 -24.78 -27.89 12.51
N HIS A 51 -23.68 -28.27 13.16
CA HIS A 51 -23.61 -28.36 14.62
C HIS A 51 -23.53 -26.99 15.32
N ASP A 52 -23.27 -25.92 14.57
CA ASP A 52 -23.27 -24.55 15.08
C ASP A 52 -24.45 -23.76 14.51
N GLN A 53 -25.47 -23.56 15.35
CA GLN A 53 -26.69 -22.84 14.98
C GLN A 53 -26.42 -21.36 14.64
N GLY A 54 -25.46 -20.72 15.33
CA GLY A 54 -25.09 -19.33 15.09
C GLY A 54 -24.39 -19.15 13.74
N LEU A 55 -23.43 -20.03 13.45
CA LEU A 55 -22.73 -20.08 12.18
C LEU A 55 -23.67 -20.40 11.01
N THR A 56 -24.54 -21.41 11.17
CA THR A 56 -25.56 -21.79 10.18
C THR A 56 -26.47 -20.61 9.83
N SER A 57 -26.97 -19.89 10.84
CA SER A 57 -27.82 -18.71 10.63
C SER A 57 -27.08 -17.58 9.90
N ARG A 58 -25.82 -17.29 10.27
CA ARG A 58 -24.99 -16.28 9.60
C ARG A 58 -24.72 -16.65 8.14
N ILE A 59 -24.36 -17.90 7.86
CA ILE A 59 -24.14 -18.39 6.50
C ILE A 59 -25.39 -18.18 5.66
N LEU A 60 -26.56 -18.61 6.14
CA LEU A 60 -27.81 -18.44 5.40
C LEU A 60 -28.17 -16.97 5.17
N ARG A 61 -27.86 -16.06 6.12
CA ARG A 61 -28.06 -14.61 5.90
C ARG A 61 -27.14 -14.09 4.80
N VAL A 62 -25.86 -14.45 4.84
CA VAL A 62 -24.86 -14.02 3.85
C VAL A 62 -25.16 -14.57 2.46
N VAL A 63 -25.48 -15.86 2.35
CA VAL A 63 -25.85 -16.50 1.06
C VAL A 63 -27.06 -15.81 0.40
N ASN A 64 -28.00 -15.34 1.21
CA ASN A 64 -29.19 -14.64 0.72
C ASN A 64 -29.00 -13.11 0.60
N SER A 65 -27.79 -12.58 0.81
CA SER A 65 -27.51 -11.16 0.60
C SER A 65 -27.49 -10.82 -0.90
N VAL A 66 -27.69 -9.53 -1.21
CA VAL A 66 -27.67 -9.03 -2.59
C VAL A 66 -26.32 -9.30 -3.25
N SER A 67 -25.23 -9.26 -2.48
CA SER A 67 -23.86 -9.43 -2.95
C SER A 67 -23.58 -10.81 -3.56
N TYR A 68 -24.25 -11.88 -3.10
CA TYR A 68 -24.10 -13.23 -3.65
C TYR A 68 -25.13 -13.59 -4.73
N GLY A 69 -26.13 -12.72 -4.96
CA GLY A 69 -27.00 -12.80 -6.13
C GLY A 69 -27.73 -14.13 -6.33
N VAL A 70 -28.06 -14.86 -5.26
CA VAL A 70 -28.65 -16.20 -5.31
C VAL A 70 -30.12 -16.18 -5.76
N GLY A 71 -30.37 -15.80 -7.01
CA GLY A 71 -31.65 -15.89 -7.73
C GLY A 71 -32.89 -15.36 -6.97
N ARG A 72 -34.09 -15.73 -7.45
CA ARG A 72 -35.36 -15.43 -6.76
C ARG A 72 -35.68 -16.41 -5.62
N ASN A 73 -34.98 -17.55 -5.56
CA ASN A 73 -35.30 -18.64 -4.64
C ASN A 73 -34.39 -18.59 -3.41
N ARG A 74 -34.96 -18.16 -2.27
CA ARG A 74 -34.26 -18.10 -0.98
C ARG A 74 -33.65 -19.45 -0.61
N VAL A 75 -32.37 -19.42 -0.22
CA VAL A 75 -31.64 -20.60 0.27
C VAL A 75 -31.95 -20.79 1.76
N THR A 76 -32.40 -21.99 2.12
CA THR A 76 -32.83 -22.31 3.49
C THR A 76 -31.97 -23.37 4.19
N THR A 77 -31.03 -23.99 3.47
CA THR A 77 -30.16 -25.05 4.02
C THR A 77 -28.70 -24.84 3.62
N VAL A 78 -27.77 -25.20 4.51
CA VAL A 78 -26.31 -25.09 4.26
C VAL A 78 -25.87 -26.00 3.12
N SER A 79 -26.44 -27.21 3.02
CA SER A 79 -26.15 -28.12 1.91
C SER A 79 -26.53 -27.52 0.55
N ARG A 80 -27.65 -26.78 0.48
CA ARG A 80 -28.05 -26.08 -0.75
C ARG A 80 -27.16 -24.88 -1.03
N ALA A 81 -26.74 -24.14 0.00
CA ALA A 81 -25.76 -23.07 -0.13
C ALA A 81 -24.43 -23.59 -0.72
N ALA A 82 -23.95 -24.73 -0.21
CA ALA A 82 -22.72 -25.37 -0.67
C ALA A 82 -22.77 -25.75 -2.16
N VAL A 83 -23.92 -26.25 -2.64
CA VAL A 83 -24.12 -26.60 -4.05
C VAL A 83 -24.19 -25.37 -4.96
N ILE A 84 -24.79 -24.27 -4.49
CA ILE A 84 -24.96 -23.06 -5.29
C ILE A 84 -23.68 -22.23 -5.35
N LEU A 85 -22.99 -22.08 -4.22
CA LEU A 85 -21.83 -21.22 -4.09
C LEU A 85 -20.51 -21.95 -4.32
N GLY A 86 -20.48 -23.28 -4.19
CA GLY A 86 -19.24 -24.05 -4.17
C GLY A 86 -18.61 -24.13 -2.77
N TYR A 87 -17.63 -25.03 -2.65
CA TYR A 87 -16.93 -25.32 -1.39
C TYR A 87 -16.14 -24.12 -0.90
N ASN A 88 -15.40 -23.55 -1.83
CA ASN A 88 -14.47 -22.45 -1.70
C ASN A 88 -15.19 -21.20 -1.17
N THR A 89 -16.29 -20.81 -1.82
CA THR A 89 -17.05 -19.65 -1.33
C THR A 89 -17.67 -19.91 0.06
N LEU A 90 -18.14 -21.13 0.32
CA LEU A 90 -18.68 -21.47 1.63
C LEU A 90 -17.58 -21.50 2.72
N LYS A 91 -16.35 -21.93 2.39
CA LYS A 91 -15.18 -21.94 3.27
C LYS A 91 -14.89 -20.53 3.78
N HIS A 92 -14.79 -19.53 2.90
CA HIS A 92 -14.50 -18.17 3.37
C HIS A 92 -15.65 -17.58 4.20
N ILE A 93 -16.92 -17.82 3.84
CA ILE A 93 -18.06 -17.35 4.65
C ILE A 93 -17.97 -17.92 6.07
N CYS A 94 -17.60 -19.20 6.21
CA CYS A 94 -17.41 -19.83 7.50
C CYS A 94 -16.27 -19.18 8.30
N ILE A 95 -15.12 -18.95 7.68
CA ILE A 95 -13.95 -18.32 8.31
C ILE A 95 -14.30 -16.89 8.76
N THR A 96 -14.87 -16.07 7.88
CA THR A 96 -15.27 -14.68 8.17
C THR A 96 -16.31 -14.63 9.28
N ALA A 97 -17.34 -15.47 9.24
CA ALA A 97 -18.38 -15.50 10.27
C ALA A 97 -17.80 -15.89 11.64
N LYS A 98 -16.88 -16.87 11.68
CA LYS A 98 -16.21 -17.31 12.91
C LYS A 98 -15.23 -16.29 13.46
N MET A 99 -14.52 -15.59 12.58
CA MET A 99 -13.66 -14.48 12.96
C MET A 99 -14.48 -13.40 13.67
N ILE A 100 -15.54 -12.91 13.01
CA ILE A 100 -16.41 -11.89 13.59
C ILE A 100 -17.01 -12.34 14.92
N ASP A 101 -17.51 -13.58 15.00
CA ASP A 101 -18.08 -14.12 16.24
C ASP A 101 -17.07 -14.19 17.38
N SER A 102 -15.83 -14.62 17.10
CA SER A 102 -14.80 -14.78 18.13
C SER A 102 -14.28 -13.43 18.60
N MET A 103 -14.04 -12.48 17.69
CA MET A 103 -13.47 -11.17 18.00
C MET A 103 -14.45 -10.22 18.70
N LEU A 104 -15.76 -10.37 18.47
CA LEU A 104 -16.80 -9.55 19.12
C LEU A 104 -17.42 -10.22 20.35
N ARG A 105 -16.90 -11.38 20.78
CA ARG A 105 -17.44 -12.14 21.90
C ARG A 105 -17.21 -11.45 23.24
N ASN A 106 -16.02 -10.90 23.43
CA ASN A 106 -15.63 -10.30 24.69
C ASN A 106 -16.30 -8.93 24.86
N ARG A 107 -17.10 -8.79 25.91
CA ARG A 107 -17.81 -7.55 26.26
C ARG A 107 -17.08 -6.70 27.31
N ASP A 108 -16.03 -7.24 27.91
CA ASP A 108 -15.22 -6.58 28.94
C ASP A 108 -13.98 -5.92 28.32
N ILE A 109 -14.24 -5.05 27.35
CA ILE A 109 -13.21 -4.28 26.64
C ILE A 109 -13.48 -2.79 26.90
N SER A 110 -12.46 -2.04 27.28
CA SER A 110 -12.59 -0.60 27.43
C SER A 110 -13.02 0.06 26.13
N LYS A 111 -13.82 1.13 26.22
CA LYS A 111 -14.33 1.86 25.04
C LYS A 111 -13.25 2.24 24.00
N PRO A 112 -12.08 2.79 24.36
CA PRO A 112 -11.08 3.16 23.36
C PRO A 112 -10.48 1.94 22.65
N VAL A 113 -10.18 0.86 23.39
CA VAL A 113 -9.69 -0.40 22.82
C VAL A 113 -10.74 -1.04 21.92
N HIS A 114 -12.01 -1.03 22.33
CA HIS A 114 -13.11 -1.57 21.52
C HIS A 114 -13.28 -0.79 20.21
N LYS A 115 -13.19 0.55 20.25
CA LYS A 115 -13.24 1.38 19.03
C LYS A 115 -12.07 1.08 18.09
N ARG A 116 -10.86 0.87 18.62
CA ARG A 116 -9.69 0.46 17.83
C ARG A 116 -9.88 -0.91 17.20
N LEU A 117 -10.39 -1.88 17.96
CA LEU A 117 -10.72 -3.22 17.47
C LEU A 117 -11.71 -3.15 16.31
N LEU A 118 -12.83 -2.43 16.47
CA LEU A 118 -13.84 -2.31 15.42
C LEU A 118 -13.29 -1.66 14.14
N ARG A 119 -12.48 -0.60 14.27
CA ARG A 119 -11.82 0.03 13.12
C ARG A 119 -10.91 -0.95 12.39
N LEU A 120 -10.08 -1.69 13.12
CA LEU A 120 -9.16 -2.67 12.54
C LEU A 120 -9.93 -3.80 11.84
N MET A 121 -10.97 -4.32 12.47
CA MET A 121 -11.85 -5.33 11.86
C MET A 121 -12.51 -4.81 10.58
N ALA A 122 -12.99 -3.57 10.57
CA ALA A 122 -13.58 -2.94 9.39
C ALA A 122 -12.54 -2.80 8.26
N LYS A 123 -11.32 -2.36 8.59
CA LYS A 123 -10.19 -2.31 7.65
C LYS A 123 -9.94 -3.66 7.02
N SER A 124 -9.69 -4.71 7.82
CA SER A 124 -9.32 -6.03 7.30
C SER A 124 -10.45 -6.64 6.48
N PHE A 125 -11.71 -6.43 6.88
CA PHE A 125 -12.87 -6.88 6.11
C PHE A 125 -12.99 -6.16 4.76
N HIS A 126 -12.83 -4.84 4.72
CA HIS A 126 -12.83 -4.07 3.48
C HIS A 126 -11.64 -4.41 2.58
N ALA A 127 -10.45 -4.59 3.17
CA ALA A 127 -9.25 -4.99 2.45
C ALA A 127 -9.44 -6.36 1.76
N ALA A 128 -10.06 -7.32 2.43
CA ALA A 128 -10.40 -8.61 1.84
C ALA A 128 -11.31 -8.49 0.62
N MET A 129 -12.40 -7.72 0.76
CA MET A 129 -13.33 -7.47 -0.34
C MET A 129 -12.66 -6.76 -1.51
N LEU A 130 -11.85 -5.74 -1.22
CA LEU A 130 -11.15 -4.96 -2.24
C LEU A 130 -10.07 -5.78 -2.94
N ALA A 131 -9.26 -6.53 -2.20
CA ALA A 131 -8.21 -7.40 -2.77
C ALA A 131 -8.81 -8.38 -3.77
N ARG A 132 -9.95 -9.01 -3.42
CA ARG A 132 -10.72 -9.87 -4.34
C ARG A 132 -11.17 -9.14 -5.61
N VAL A 133 -11.63 -7.89 -5.51
CA VAL A 133 -11.99 -7.07 -6.67
C VAL A 133 -10.78 -6.77 -7.56
N LEU A 134 -9.61 -6.55 -6.96
CA LEU A 134 -8.37 -6.27 -7.70
C LEU A 134 -7.86 -7.50 -8.47
N VAL A 135 -8.09 -8.71 -7.96
CA VAL A 135 -7.74 -9.95 -8.66
C VAL A 135 -8.90 -10.58 -9.43
N GLY A 136 -9.97 -9.84 -9.73
CA GLY A 136 -11.21 -10.38 -10.31
C GLY A 136 -11.09 -11.08 -11.67
N GLU A 137 -9.98 -10.93 -12.38
CA GLU A 137 -9.68 -11.65 -13.64
C GLU A 137 -8.92 -12.97 -13.42
N HIS A 138 -8.50 -13.28 -12.19
CA HIS A 138 -7.88 -14.55 -11.83
C HIS A 138 -8.95 -15.64 -11.63
N ASP A 139 -8.54 -16.89 -11.54
CA ASP A 139 -9.44 -17.99 -11.20
C ASP A 139 -10.03 -17.84 -9.79
N GLU A 140 -11.16 -18.51 -9.54
CA GLU A 140 -11.90 -18.39 -8.28
C GLU A 140 -11.06 -18.80 -7.06
N ASP A 141 -10.17 -19.79 -7.20
CA ASP A 141 -9.34 -20.27 -6.09
C ASP A 141 -8.33 -19.17 -5.68
N THR A 142 -7.66 -18.56 -6.66
CA THR A 142 -6.75 -17.43 -6.41
C THR A 142 -7.48 -16.24 -5.77
N GLN A 143 -8.67 -15.89 -6.28
CA GLN A 143 -9.47 -14.80 -5.72
C GLN A 143 -9.80 -15.02 -4.24
N GLU A 144 -10.07 -16.26 -3.86
CA GLU A 144 -10.39 -16.63 -2.49
C GLU A 144 -9.18 -16.72 -1.58
N GLU A 145 -8.06 -17.25 -2.06
CA GLU A 145 -6.80 -17.22 -1.30
C GLU A 145 -6.41 -15.77 -0.97
N VAL A 146 -6.52 -14.87 -1.95
CA VAL A 146 -6.28 -13.43 -1.76
C VAL A 146 -7.25 -12.82 -0.76
N TYR A 147 -8.54 -13.16 -0.83
CA TYR A 147 -9.54 -12.68 0.11
C TYR A 147 -9.20 -13.12 1.55
N ILE A 148 -8.92 -14.41 1.76
CA ILE A 148 -8.59 -14.96 3.08
C ILE A 148 -7.28 -14.36 3.60
N ALA A 149 -6.28 -14.23 2.73
CA ALA A 149 -4.99 -13.65 3.08
C ALA A 149 -5.13 -12.19 3.52
N ALA A 150 -5.87 -11.37 2.78
CA ALA A 150 -6.13 -9.97 3.14
C ALA A 150 -6.99 -9.83 4.41
N LEU A 151 -8.00 -10.70 4.60
CA LEU A 151 -8.84 -10.69 5.81
C LEU A 151 -8.04 -10.99 7.08
N LEU A 152 -7.05 -11.88 6.98
CA LEU A 152 -6.29 -12.42 8.11
C LEU A 152 -4.88 -11.85 8.21
N HIS A 153 -4.51 -10.92 7.33
CA HIS A 153 -3.21 -10.27 7.31
C HIS A 153 -2.85 -9.68 8.68
N GLU A 154 -3.83 -9.05 9.34
CA GLU A 154 -3.70 -8.39 10.64
C GLU A 154 -4.28 -9.23 11.80
N LEU A 155 -4.44 -10.54 11.59
CA LEU A 155 -5.07 -11.46 12.53
C LEU A 155 -4.49 -11.37 13.94
N GLY A 156 -3.17 -11.29 14.07
CA GLY A 156 -2.50 -11.21 15.37
C GLY A 156 -2.84 -9.95 16.13
N GLU A 157 -3.00 -8.83 15.44
CA GLU A 157 -3.40 -7.57 16.05
C GLU A 157 -4.88 -7.58 16.45
N ILE A 158 -5.77 -8.01 15.56
CA ILE A 158 -7.21 -8.12 15.87
C ILE A 158 -7.43 -9.04 17.07
N ALA A 159 -6.76 -10.20 17.06
CA ALA A 159 -6.79 -11.15 18.15
C ALA A 159 -6.34 -10.51 19.46
N PHE A 160 -5.22 -9.79 19.44
CA PHE A 160 -4.70 -9.12 20.62
C PHE A 160 -5.71 -8.11 21.21
N TRP A 161 -6.29 -7.25 20.38
CA TRP A 161 -7.27 -6.26 20.88
C TRP A 161 -8.57 -6.89 21.38
N SER A 162 -8.98 -8.03 20.80
CA SER A 162 -10.18 -8.76 21.22
C SER A 162 -10.09 -9.38 22.62
N MET A 163 -8.87 -9.63 23.12
CA MET A 163 -8.65 -10.18 24.47
C MET A 163 -9.05 -9.17 25.56
N GLY A 164 -8.93 -7.88 25.27
CA GLY A 164 -9.10 -6.81 26.26
C GLY A 164 -8.10 -6.89 27.43
N GLY A 165 -8.45 -6.22 28.52
CA GLY A 165 -7.67 -6.22 29.77
C GLY A 165 -6.49 -5.25 29.79
N GLY A 166 -5.82 -5.19 30.94
CA GLY A 166 -4.86 -4.12 31.26
C GLY A 166 -3.65 -4.03 30.33
N VAL A 167 -3.24 -5.11 29.66
CA VAL A 167 -2.14 -5.07 28.68
C VAL A 167 -2.58 -4.36 27.40
N THR A 168 -3.81 -4.60 26.93
CA THR A 168 -4.35 -3.88 25.77
C THR A 168 -4.54 -2.40 26.09
N GLU A 169 -5.04 -2.06 27.28
CA GLU A 169 -5.25 -0.66 27.68
C GLU A 169 -3.92 0.10 27.76
N ARG A 170 -2.90 -0.49 28.39
CA ARG A 170 -1.54 0.08 28.44
C ARG A 170 -0.96 0.31 27.05
N LEU A 171 -1.15 -0.64 26.12
CA LEU A 171 -0.65 -0.49 24.76
C LEU A 171 -1.41 0.58 23.99
N ASP A 172 -2.74 0.66 24.13
CA ASP A 172 -3.55 1.70 23.48
C ASP A 172 -3.20 3.10 23.97
N GLU A 173 -3.00 3.27 25.28
CA GLU A 173 -2.52 4.52 25.87
C GLU A 173 -1.13 4.90 25.34
N ALA A 174 -0.21 3.93 25.28
CA ALA A 174 1.14 4.16 24.76
C ALA A 174 1.14 4.52 23.26
N LEU A 175 0.28 3.90 22.45
CA LEU A 175 0.13 4.22 21.03
C LEU A 175 -0.55 5.58 20.80
N THR A 176 -1.43 6.01 21.72
CA THR A 176 -2.13 7.30 21.62
C THR A 176 -1.26 8.46 22.07
N ASN A 177 -0.44 8.26 23.12
CA ASN A 177 0.39 9.31 23.72
C ASN A 177 1.86 9.27 23.28
N GLY A 178 2.30 8.16 22.70
CA GLY A 178 3.68 7.92 22.31
C GLY A 178 4.08 8.72 21.07
N ARG A 179 5.32 9.23 21.07
CA ARG A 179 5.95 9.86 19.90
C ARG A 179 6.82 8.90 19.10
N ALA A 180 6.97 7.67 19.58
CA ALA A 180 7.78 6.64 18.94
C ALA A 180 6.97 5.88 17.89
N PRO A 181 7.64 5.27 16.88
CA PRO A 181 6.97 4.41 15.91
C PRO A 181 6.21 3.26 16.60
N ARG A 182 5.08 2.89 16.02
CA ARG A 182 4.15 1.87 16.52
C ARG A 182 4.86 0.53 16.78
N GLU A 183 5.77 0.14 15.90
CA GLU A 183 6.53 -1.11 15.95
C GLU A 183 7.41 -1.15 17.19
N LYS A 184 8.05 -0.03 17.52
CA LYS A 184 8.93 0.09 18.68
C LYS A 184 8.13 -0.01 19.99
N ILE A 185 7.00 0.70 20.07
CA ILE A 185 6.10 0.63 21.24
C ILE A 185 5.58 -0.80 21.45
N SER A 186 5.20 -1.47 20.35
CA SER A 186 4.73 -2.86 20.39
C SER A 186 5.84 -3.81 20.84
N GLN A 187 7.08 -3.66 20.35
CA GLN A 187 8.22 -4.46 20.79
C GLN A 187 8.55 -4.25 22.27
N GLU A 188 8.48 -3.01 22.77
CA GLU A 188 8.76 -2.70 24.17
C GLU A 188 7.73 -3.30 25.13
N ILE A 189 6.43 -3.31 24.75
CA ILE A 189 5.35 -3.79 25.62
C ILE A 189 5.09 -5.29 25.46
N LEU A 190 5.15 -5.81 24.23
CA LEU A 190 4.79 -7.21 23.91
C LEU A 190 6.01 -8.12 23.76
N GLY A 191 7.22 -7.56 23.65
CA GLY A 191 8.43 -8.30 23.30
C GLY A 191 8.47 -8.79 21.85
N THR A 192 7.53 -8.34 21.00
CA THR A 192 7.42 -8.76 19.59
C THR A 192 6.60 -7.74 18.78
N THR A 193 6.44 -7.99 17.48
CA THR A 193 5.58 -7.20 16.57
C THR A 193 4.31 -7.96 16.22
N PHE A 194 3.25 -7.24 15.85
CA PHE A 194 2.00 -7.86 15.40
C PHE A 194 2.20 -8.73 14.17
N ASP A 195 3.03 -8.33 13.21
CA ASP A 195 3.33 -9.13 12.01
C ASP A 195 3.90 -10.51 12.37
N LYS A 196 4.80 -10.56 13.36
CA LYS A 196 5.36 -11.83 13.85
C LYS A 196 4.29 -12.69 14.51
N ILE A 197 3.37 -12.08 15.25
CA ILE A 197 2.23 -12.80 15.86
C ILE A 197 1.30 -13.34 14.76
N SER A 198 0.92 -12.51 13.77
CA SER A 198 0.09 -12.91 12.63
C SER A 198 0.71 -14.05 11.84
N ALA A 199 2.00 -13.95 11.47
CA ALA A 199 2.72 -15.01 10.77
C ALA A 199 2.84 -16.30 11.60
N GLY A 200 3.04 -16.15 12.92
CA GLY A 200 3.06 -17.28 13.86
C GLY A 200 1.71 -18.01 13.94
N LEU A 201 0.60 -17.28 14.00
CA LEU A 201 -0.75 -17.83 13.97
C LEU A 201 -1.08 -18.49 12.63
N ALA A 202 -0.75 -17.84 11.52
CA ALA A 202 -0.96 -18.39 10.19
C ALA A 202 -0.26 -19.76 10.02
N ARG A 203 0.98 -19.87 10.51
CA ARG A 203 1.71 -21.16 10.52
C ARG A 203 1.10 -22.18 11.47
N SER A 204 0.76 -21.80 12.70
CA SER A 204 0.23 -22.75 13.69
C SER A 204 -1.14 -23.33 13.28
N TRP A 205 -1.89 -22.59 12.47
CA TRP A 205 -3.17 -23.02 11.93
C TRP A 205 -3.05 -23.69 10.55
N ASN A 206 -1.83 -23.82 10.01
CA ASN A 206 -1.55 -24.35 8.69
C ASN A 206 -2.34 -23.65 7.58
N MET A 207 -2.37 -22.31 7.64
CA MET A 207 -3.03 -21.48 6.64
C MET A 207 -2.18 -21.43 5.37
N GLY A 208 -2.85 -21.35 4.21
CA GLY A 208 -2.20 -21.42 2.90
C GLY A 208 -1.00 -20.48 2.73
N ASP A 209 -0.07 -20.90 1.86
CA ASP A 209 1.22 -20.24 1.62
C ASP A 209 1.07 -18.75 1.27
N MET A 210 -0.05 -18.35 0.64
CA MET A 210 -0.32 -16.96 0.27
C MET A 210 -0.39 -16.02 1.48
N LEU A 211 -1.10 -16.40 2.55
CA LEU A 211 -1.19 -15.58 3.77
C LEU A 211 0.18 -15.44 4.43
N VAL A 212 0.89 -16.55 4.61
CA VAL A 212 2.22 -16.55 5.25
C VAL A 212 3.19 -15.69 4.45
N ARG A 213 3.25 -15.88 3.12
CA ARG A 213 4.12 -15.08 2.25
C ARG A 213 3.75 -13.60 2.24
N SER A 214 2.46 -13.26 2.26
CA SER A 214 2.01 -11.86 2.30
C SER A 214 2.50 -11.11 3.54
N ILE A 215 2.71 -11.82 4.66
CA ILE A 215 3.21 -11.23 5.91
C ILE A 215 4.74 -11.23 5.97
N GLU A 216 5.39 -12.31 5.52
CA GLU A 216 6.82 -12.52 5.73
C GLU A 216 7.73 -11.97 4.62
N ASP A 217 7.23 -11.89 3.38
CA ASP A 217 7.99 -11.43 2.22
C ASP A 217 7.25 -10.33 1.46
N PRO A 218 7.02 -9.16 2.10
CA PRO A 218 6.28 -8.04 1.48
C PRO A 218 6.98 -7.46 0.24
N ASN A 219 8.28 -7.74 0.05
CA ASN A 219 9.02 -7.27 -1.11
C ASN A 219 8.80 -8.13 -2.37
N ARG A 220 8.15 -9.30 -2.23
CA ARG A 220 7.88 -10.20 -3.35
C ARG A 220 6.65 -9.72 -4.13
N ARG A 221 6.91 -9.16 -5.31
CA ARG A 221 5.90 -8.51 -6.14
C ARG A 221 5.18 -9.49 -7.08
N THR A 222 4.41 -10.44 -6.55
CA THR A 222 3.40 -11.10 -7.40
C THR A 222 2.11 -10.27 -7.43
N PRO A 223 1.28 -10.35 -8.50
CA PRO A 223 0.05 -9.57 -8.60
C PRO A 223 -0.90 -9.75 -7.40
N GLU A 224 -0.98 -10.97 -6.87
CA GLU A 224 -1.83 -11.34 -5.74
C GLU A 224 -1.35 -10.69 -4.44
N MET A 225 -0.05 -10.72 -4.18
CA MET A 225 0.54 -10.08 -2.98
C MET A 225 0.41 -8.56 -3.05
N ARG A 226 0.63 -7.97 -4.23
CA ARG A 226 0.41 -6.53 -4.45
C ARG A 226 -1.05 -6.14 -4.22
N ALA A 227 -2.00 -6.96 -4.66
CA ALA A 227 -3.42 -6.70 -4.43
C ALA A 227 -3.76 -6.66 -2.93
N ILE A 228 -3.21 -7.59 -2.13
CA ILE A 228 -3.40 -7.64 -0.68
C ILE A 228 -2.86 -6.36 -0.01
N GLU A 229 -1.62 -5.98 -0.34
CA GLU A 229 -0.96 -4.80 0.23
C GLU A 229 -1.69 -3.50 -0.13
N LEU A 230 -1.97 -3.30 -1.42
CA LEU A 230 -2.68 -2.13 -1.93
C LEU A 230 -4.08 -2.01 -1.32
N ALA A 231 -4.82 -3.12 -1.22
CA ALA A 231 -6.13 -3.14 -0.61
C ALA A 231 -6.07 -2.82 0.89
N SER A 232 -5.07 -3.33 1.62
CA SER A 232 -4.85 -3.02 3.04
C SER A 232 -4.56 -1.53 3.25
N ASN A 233 -3.66 -0.95 2.45
CA ASN A 233 -3.29 0.46 2.54
C ASN A 233 -4.48 1.38 2.24
N TYR A 234 -5.23 1.12 1.18
CA TYR A 234 -6.42 1.91 0.87
C TYR A 234 -7.51 1.79 1.95
N SER A 235 -7.70 0.58 2.48
CA SER A 235 -8.68 0.35 3.56
C SER A 235 -8.26 1.02 4.86
N GLN A 236 -6.96 1.12 5.13
CA GLN A 236 -6.43 1.91 6.25
C GLN A 236 -6.73 3.40 6.07
N ALA A 237 -6.52 3.95 4.88
CA ALA A 237 -6.84 5.34 4.57
C ALA A 237 -8.35 5.64 4.67
N LEU A 238 -9.19 4.66 4.30
CA LEU A 238 -10.64 4.77 4.42
C LEU A 238 -11.12 4.77 5.89
N THR A 239 -10.54 3.92 6.72
CA THR A 239 -11.03 3.66 8.09
C THR A 239 -10.36 4.52 9.17
N ASP A 240 -9.18 5.07 8.87
CA ASP A 240 -8.43 5.95 9.75
C ASP A 240 -8.06 7.26 9.04
N PRO A 241 -8.75 8.37 9.35
CA PRO A 241 -8.44 9.68 8.79
C PRO A 241 -7.01 10.17 9.05
N ASN A 242 -6.34 9.64 10.08
CA ASN A 242 -4.97 10.03 10.43
C ASN A 242 -3.91 9.15 9.75
N ALA A 243 -4.33 8.19 8.90
CA ALA A 243 -3.41 7.34 8.18
C ALA A 243 -2.57 8.18 7.20
N LYS A 244 -1.25 8.09 7.32
CA LYS A 244 -0.30 8.74 6.41
C LYS A 244 -0.10 7.89 5.16
N ILE A 245 -1.14 7.75 4.35
CA ILE A 245 -1.13 6.93 3.13
C ILE A 245 -1.43 7.82 1.94
N ASP A 246 -0.58 7.73 0.92
CA ASP A 246 -0.83 8.37 -0.36
C ASP A 246 -1.90 7.57 -1.13
N VAL A 247 -3.14 8.01 -0.97
CA VAL A 247 -4.33 7.40 -1.59
C VAL A 247 -4.24 7.47 -3.11
N GLN A 248 -3.66 8.55 -3.66
CA GLN A 248 -3.58 8.75 -5.11
C GLN A 248 -2.57 7.80 -5.73
N MET A 249 -1.41 7.61 -5.09
CA MET A 249 -0.43 6.59 -5.48
C MET A 249 -1.04 5.19 -5.38
N CYS A 250 -1.73 4.86 -4.27
CA CYS A 250 -2.42 3.57 -4.13
C CYS A 250 -3.44 3.33 -5.26
N LEU A 251 -4.23 4.35 -5.61
CA LEU A 251 -5.21 4.26 -6.71
C LEU A 251 -4.54 4.08 -8.06
N SER A 252 -3.41 4.74 -8.30
CA SER A 252 -2.64 4.59 -9.54
C SER A 252 -2.10 3.16 -9.68
N GLU A 253 -1.46 2.63 -8.63
CA GLU A 253 -0.92 1.27 -8.64
C GLU A 253 -2.02 0.20 -8.77
N MET A 254 -3.17 0.39 -8.11
CA MET A 254 -4.32 -0.50 -8.29
C MET A 254 -4.89 -0.42 -9.72
N ALA A 255 -4.94 0.77 -10.30
CA ALA A 255 -5.44 0.97 -11.66
C ALA A 255 -4.53 0.27 -12.69
N GLU A 256 -3.21 0.35 -12.47
CA GLU A 256 -2.21 -0.39 -13.25
C GLU A 256 -2.37 -1.89 -13.08
N LEU A 257 -2.46 -2.38 -11.83
CA LEU A 257 -2.59 -3.80 -11.51
C LEU A 257 -3.82 -4.45 -12.19
N VAL A 258 -4.93 -3.73 -12.21
CA VAL A 258 -6.20 -4.20 -12.80
C VAL A 258 -6.29 -3.90 -14.30
N GLY A 259 -5.45 -2.99 -14.83
CA GLY A 259 -5.50 -2.54 -16.22
C GLY A 259 -6.72 -1.68 -16.56
N VAL A 260 -7.24 -0.91 -15.60
CA VAL A 260 -8.41 -0.03 -15.79
C VAL A 260 -8.12 1.42 -15.42
N PRO A 261 -8.69 2.42 -16.10
CA PRO A 261 -8.51 3.82 -15.72
C PRO A 261 -9.01 4.12 -14.29
N ILE A 262 -8.37 5.06 -13.60
CA ILE A 262 -8.71 5.47 -12.22
C ILE A 262 -10.22 5.76 -12.03
N PRO A 263 -10.94 6.47 -12.92
CA PRO A 263 -12.38 6.67 -12.76
C PRO A 263 -13.21 5.38 -12.83
N GLY A 264 -12.73 4.38 -13.58
CA GLY A 264 -13.31 3.04 -13.61
C GLY A 264 -13.06 2.30 -12.30
N LEU A 265 -11.83 2.36 -11.80
CA LEU A 265 -11.45 1.78 -10.51
C LEU A 265 -12.23 2.40 -9.35
N LYS A 266 -12.32 3.73 -9.25
CA LYS A 266 -13.08 4.43 -8.21
C LYS A 266 -14.54 3.96 -8.13
N ARG A 267 -15.19 3.69 -9.27
CA ARG A 267 -16.53 3.10 -9.32
C ARG A 267 -16.58 1.67 -8.77
N ARG A 268 -15.58 0.84 -9.10
CA ARG A 268 -15.47 -0.53 -8.57
C ARG A 268 -15.25 -0.51 -7.05
N ILE A 269 -14.38 0.35 -6.56
CA ILE A 269 -14.12 0.54 -5.12
C ILE A 269 -15.39 0.98 -4.41
N LYS A 270 -16.06 2.03 -4.90
CA LYS A 270 -17.31 2.51 -4.30
C LYS A 270 -18.36 1.40 -4.17
N LYS A 271 -18.55 0.62 -5.23
CA LYS A 271 -19.44 -0.55 -5.19
C LYS A 271 -18.94 -1.59 -4.16
N CYS A 272 -17.65 -1.89 -4.14
CA CYS A 272 -17.04 -2.80 -3.17
C CYS A 272 -17.28 -2.35 -1.72
N THR A 273 -17.18 -1.05 -1.43
CA THR A 273 -17.46 -0.51 -0.08
C THR A 273 -18.94 -0.63 0.27
N GLN A 274 -19.85 -0.39 -0.67
CA GLN A 274 -21.30 -0.62 -0.49
C GLN A 274 -21.59 -2.10 -0.19
N ASP A 275 -21.04 -3.01 -1.00
CA ASP A 275 -21.18 -4.45 -0.82
C ASP A 275 -20.59 -4.91 0.53
N SER A 276 -19.50 -4.27 0.98
CA SER A 276 -18.89 -4.53 2.29
C SER A 276 -19.82 -4.13 3.44
N VAL A 277 -20.49 -2.98 3.37
CA VAL A 277 -21.46 -2.55 4.38
C VAL A 277 -22.62 -3.55 4.48
N GLU A 278 -23.21 -3.94 3.34
CA GLU A 278 -24.32 -4.90 3.31
C GLU A 278 -23.92 -6.28 3.84
N LEU A 279 -22.72 -6.76 3.50
CA LEU A 279 -22.22 -8.03 3.99
C LEU A 279 -21.90 -7.98 5.49
N ALA A 280 -21.31 -6.89 5.99
CA ALA A 280 -21.04 -6.73 7.42
C ALA A 280 -22.34 -6.89 8.25
N VAL A 281 -23.44 -6.29 7.82
CA VAL A 281 -24.77 -6.46 8.44
C VAL A 281 -25.23 -7.92 8.35
N SER A 282 -25.05 -8.56 7.19
CA SER A 282 -25.42 -9.97 6.98
C SER A 282 -24.66 -10.93 7.90
N TYR A 283 -23.38 -10.64 8.18
CA TYR A 283 -22.56 -11.35 9.16
C TYR A 283 -22.93 -11.05 10.63
N GLY A 284 -23.75 -10.02 10.88
CA GLY A 284 -24.12 -9.55 12.22
C GLY A 284 -23.07 -8.63 12.85
N ALA A 285 -22.26 -7.97 12.04
CA ALA A 285 -21.19 -7.04 12.45
C ALA A 285 -21.57 -5.59 12.14
N GLU A 286 -22.78 -5.17 12.52
CA GLU A 286 -23.33 -3.84 12.22
C GLU A 286 -22.44 -2.70 12.73
N SER A 287 -21.73 -2.93 13.84
CA SER A 287 -20.78 -1.99 14.43
C SER A 287 -19.56 -1.69 13.55
N LEU A 288 -19.28 -2.50 12.52
CA LEU A 288 -18.21 -2.21 11.56
C LEU A 288 -18.63 -1.15 10.53
N THR A 289 -19.95 -0.99 10.29
CA THR A 289 -20.45 -0.07 9.26
C THR A 289 -20.16 1.39 9.58
N GLU A 290 -19.95 1.73 10.86
CA GLU A 290 -19.53 3.07 11.31
C GLU A 290 -18.17 3.50 10.72
N PHE A 291 -17.34 2.56 10.28
CA PHE A 291 -16.00 2.82 9.72
C PHE A 291 -15.94 2.61 8.21
N LEU A 292 -17.03 2.19 7.58
CA LEU A 292 -17.11 1.88 6.15
C LEU A 292 -18.05 2.87 5.47
N ASP A 293 -17.52 4.01 5.05
CA ASP A 293 -18.28 5.03 4.33
C ASP A 293 -18.06 4.92 2.81
N PRO A 294 -19.05 4.48 2.01
CA PRO A 294 -18.92 4.38 0.57
C PRO A 294 -18.88 5.72 -0.17
N GLU A 295 -19.30 6.80 0.50
CA GLU A 295 -19.22 8.17 -0.01
C GLU A 295 -18.02 8.93 0.58
N ALA A 296 -17.18 8.25 1.37
CA ALA A 296 -15.94 8.82 1.84
C ALA A 296 -15.16 9.29 0.62
N ASP A 297 -15.04 10.60 0.50
CA ASP A 297 -14.09 11.17 -0.43
C ASP A 297 -12.72 10.91 0.18
N VAL A 298 -12.12 9.77 -0.17
CA VAL A 298 -10.78 9.44 0.32
C VAL A 298 -9.75 10.46 -0.19
N ASN A 299 -10.13 11.29 -1.19
CA ASN A 299 -9.36 12.46 -1.59
C ASN A 299 -9.50 13.64 -0.59
N ARG A 300 -10.58 13.77 0.20
CA ARG A 300 -10.75 14.81 1.25
C ARG A 300 -9.89 14.58 2.48
N PHE A 301 -9.31 13.40 2.66
CA PHE A 301 -8.29 13.18 3.68
C PHE A 301 -6.92 13.76 3.29
N SER A 302 -6.86 14.55 2.21
CA SER A 302 -6.02 15.76 2.22
C SER A 302 -6.57 16.72 3.28
N SER A 303 -6.33 16.43 4.57
CA SER A 303 -6.44 17.47 5.59
C SER A 303 -5.67 18.69 5.11
N ASP A 304 -6.23 19.87 5.34
CA ASP A 304 -5.67 21.22 5.13
C ASP A 304 -4.33 21.49 5.86
N GLU A 305 -3.63 20.45 6.30
CA GLU A 305 -2.19 20.41 6.34
C GLU A 305 -1.81 19.42 5.26
N ALA A 306 -1.47 19.94 4.07
CA ALA A 306 -0.78 19.15 3.07
C ALA A 306 0.21 18.26 3.83
N PRO A 307 0.22 16.92 3.61
CA PRO A 307 1.35 16.17 4.09
C PRO A 307 2.52 16.96 3.55
N HIS A 308 3.35 17.47 4.45
CA HIS A 308 4.74 17.41 4.14
C HIS A 308 4.91 15.95 3.71
N HIS A 309 4.94 15.69 2.39
CA HIS A 309 5.88 14.73 1.86
C HIS A 309 7.18 15.29 2.40
N LEU A 310 7.44 14.97 3.68
CA LEU A 310 8.73 15.10 4.30
C LEU A 310 9.54 14.30 3.30
N SER A 311 10.29 15.01 2.45
CA SER A 311 11.71 14.79 2.37
C SER A 311 12.05 13.73 3.41
N ASP A 312 11.98 12.45 3.02
CA ASP A 312 12.19 11.40 3.99
C ASP A 312 13.70 11.43 4.15
N GLU A 313 14.16 12.24 5.10
CA GLU A 313 15.58 12.52 5.30
C GLU A 313 16.33 11.20 5.48
N VAL A 314 15.67 10.19 6.07
CA VAL A 314 16.19 8.84 6.21
C VAL A 314 16.29 8.14 4.86
N MET A 315 15.27 8.22 4.01
CA MET A 315 15.32 7.70 2.64
C MET A 315 16.34 8.44 1.77
N GLN A 316 16.43 9.78 1.86
CA GLN A 316 17.42 10.58 1.16
C GLN A 316 18.83 10.15 1.57
N LEU A 317 19.10 10.09 2.88
CA LEU A 317 20.38 9.59 3.40
C LEU A 317 20.66 8.16 2.95
N LYS A 318 19.65 7.29 2.91
CA LYS A 318 19.80 5.90 2.43
C LYS A 318 20.20 5.88 0.95
N MET A 319 19.49 6.59 0.08
CA MET A 319 19.76 6.63 -1.36
C MET A 319 21.11 7.28 -1.67
N LEU A 320 21.50 8.33 -0.94
CA LEU A 320 22.82 8.95 -1.09
C LEU A 320 23.96 8.01 -0.66
N ARG A 321 23.76 7.23 0.42
CA ARG A 321 24.70 6.18 0.84
C ARG A 321 24.80 5.07 -0.21
N GLU A 322 23.66 4.65 -0.76
CA GLU A 322 23.59 3.62 -1.80
C GLU A 322 24.29 4.07 -3.09
N LEU A 323 24.06 5.30 -3.55
CA LEU A 323 24.78 5.91 -4.68
C LEU A 323 26.30 5.89 -4.46
N THR A 324 26.72 6.27 -3.26
CA THR A 324 28.14 6.29 -2.89
C THR A 324 28.72 4.88 -2.90
N GLN A 325 28.01 3.89 -2.36
CA GLN A 325 28.45 2.49 -2.33
C GLN A 325 28.55 1.90 -3.74
N LEU A 326 27.52 2.11 -4.58
CA LEU A 326 27.50 1.66 -5.97
C LEU A 326 28.68 2.24 -6.77
N SER A 327 29.09 3.48 -6.47
CA SER A 327 30.27 4.08 -7.10
C SER A 327 31.58 3.37 -6.71
N MET A 328 31.70 2.90 -5.46
CA MET A 328 32.87 2.15 -4.99
C MET A 328 32.92 0.75 -5.61
N GLU A 329 31.77 0.14 -5.85
CA GLU A 329 31.62 -1.18 -6.49
C GLU A 329 31.74 -1.13 -8.02
N ARG A 330 31.98 0.06 -8.61
CA ARG A 330 32.05 0.30 -10.07
C ARG A 330 30.78 -0.15 -10.82
N ALA A 331 29.63 0.17 -10.25
CA ALA A 331 28.33 -0.08 -10.88
C ALA A 331 28.20 0.60 -12.25
N ASP A 332 27.34 0.03 -13.11
CA ASP A 332 27.02 0.61 -14.43
C ASP A 332 26.32 1.96 -14.28
N LEU A 333 26.52 2.83 -15.27
CA LEU A 333 25.97 4.18 -15.37
C LEU A 333 24.44 4.18 -15.23
N ASN A 334 23.77 3.20 -15.84
CA ASN A 334 22.31 3.09 -15.76
C ASN A 334 21.83 2.89 -14.31
N LEU A 335 22.55 2.09 -13.52
CA LEU A 335 22.18 1.83 -12.14
C LEU A 335 22.38 3.08 -11.28
N LEU A 336 23.52 3.77 -11.42
CA LEU A 336 23.79 5.03 -10.71
C LEU A 336 22.73 6.10 -11.02
N VAL A 337 22.38 6.27 -12.30
CA VAL A 337 21.39 7.26 -12.72
C VAL A 337 19.99 6.89 -12.19
N ASN A 338 19.58 5.63 -12.27
CA ASN A 338 18.27 5.18 -11.76
C ASN A 338 18.16 5.31 -10.24
N THR A 339 19.22 4.99 -9.47
CA THR A 339 19.21 5.19 -8.00
C THR A 339 19.10 6.68 -7.65
N ALA A 340 19.74 7.57 -8.41
CA ALA A 340 19.61 9.02 -8.20
C ALA A 340 18.22 9.54 -8.56
N ILE A 341 17.64 9.04 -9.65
CA ILE A 341 16.26 9.35 -10.05
C ILE A 341 15.27 8.89 -8.98
N GLU A 342 15.42 7.67 -8.46
CA GLU A 342 14.59 7.15 -7.36
C GLU A 342 14.73 8.01 -6.10
N GLY A 343 15.95 8.45 -5.78
CA GLY A 343 16.21 9.37 -4.68
C GLY A 343 15.56 10.74 -4.84
N LEU A 344 15.52 11.28 -6.07
CA LEU A 344 14.81 12.53 -6.37
C LEU A 344 13.29 12.35 -6.35
N HIS A 345 12.79 11.26 -6.94
CA HIS A 345 11.37 10.96 -7.03
C HIS A 345 10.77 10.68 -5.65
N ARG A 346 11.36 9.75 -4.88
CA ARG A 346 10.80 9.33 -3.58
C ARG A 346 11.44 10.01 -2.38
N GLY A 347 12.74 10.26 -2.42
CA GLY A 347 13.45 10.91 -1.33
C GLY A 347 13.16 12.41 -1.24
N VAL A 348 13.26 13.13 -2.36
CA VAL A 348 12.91 14.57 -2.43
C VAL A 348 11.41 14.77 -2.74
N GLY A 349 10.73 13.76 -3.27
CA GLY A 349 9.29 13.83 -3.55
C GLY A 349 8.98 14.59 -4.83
N MET A 350 9.73 14.36 -5.91
CA MET A 350 9.49 14.96 -7.23
C MET A 350 8.55 14.09 -8.07
N ASP A 351 7.63 14.69 -8.83
CA ASP A 351 6.68 13.92 -9.65
C ASP A 351 7.34 13.41 -10.93
N ARG A 352 8.12 14.30 -11.55
CA ARG A 352 8.79 14.04 -12.83
C ARG A 352 10.27 14.29 -12.65
N VAL A 353 11.10 13.30 -12.98
CA VAL A 353 12.56 13.41 -13.02
C VAL A 353 13.04 12.96 -14.39
N ILE A 354 13.73 13.84 -15.10
CA ILE A 354 14.20 13.58 -16.46
C ILE A 354 15.69 13.89 -16.55
N VAL A 355 16.46 12.92 -17.03
CA VAL A 355 17.87 13.14 -17.36
C VAL A 355 17.99 13.29 -18.87
N LEU A 356 18.24 14.52 -19.30
CA LEU A 356 18.48 14.86 -20.69
C LEU A 356 19.97 14.78 -20.97
N MET A 357 20.35 13.99 -21.98
CA MET A 357 21.74 13.81 -22.39
C MET A 357 22.01 14.46 -23.72
N VAL A 358 23.25 14.92 -23.90
CA VAL A 358 23.71 15.45 -25.17
C VAL A 358 23.76 14.34 -26.22
N ASN A 359 23.20 14.59 -27.40
CA ASN A 359 23.23 13.64 -28.50
C ASN A 359 24.64 13.50 -29.12
N GLN A 360 24.83 12.53 -30.03
CA GLN A 360 26.15 12.28 -30.65
C GLN A 360 26.71 13.48 -31.43
N LYS A 361 25.83 14.29 -32.04
CA LYS A 361 26.20 15.50 -32.80
C LYS A 361 26.52 16.71 -31.91
N LYS A 362 26.24 16.60 -30.60
CA LYS A 362 26.37 17.67 -29.59
C LYS A 362 25.62 18.95 -29.89
N ASP A 363 24.52 18.85 -30.62
CA ASP A 363 23.68 19.98 -31.01
C ASP A 363 22.32 20.00 -30.30
N LYS A 364 21.95 18.92 -29.57
CA LYS A 364 20.67 18.80 -28.87
C LYS A 364 20.78 18.01 -27.56
N LEU A 365 19.93 18.38 -26.61
CA LEU A 365 19.59 17.62 -25.41
C LEU A 365 18.37 16.74 -25.70
N THR A 366 18.49 15.46 -25.40
CA THR A 366 17.42 14.46 -25.60
C THR A 366 17.18 13.68 -24.31
N PRO A 367 15.93 13.33 -23.96
CA PRO A 367 15.64 12.53 -22.79
C PRO A 367 16.30 11.16 -22.94
N ARG A 368 17.02 10.70 -21.89
CA ARG A 368 17.62 9.37 -21.86
C ARG A 368 17.08 8.52 -20.72
N PHE A 369 16.77 9.16 -19.60
CA PHE A 369 16.12 8.52 -18.46
C PHE A 369 14.93 9.39 -18.07
N VAL A 370 13.76 8.76 -17.92
CA VAL A 370 12.49 9.44 -17.62
C VAL A 370 11.82 8.65 -16.51
N SER A 371 11.48 9.33 -15.41
CA SER A 371 10.68 8.79 -14.32
C SER A 371 9.51 9.74 -14.07
N CYS A 372 8.34 9.37 -14.59
CA CYS A 372 7.07 10.07 -14.44
C CYS A 372 5.91 9.15 -14.84
N ALA A 373 4.66 9.53 -14.52
CA ALA A 373 3.51 8.94 -15.19
C ALA A 373 3.48 9.41 -16.67
N ASN A 374 3.13 8.54 -17.63
CA ASN A 374 3.09 8.86 -19.07
C ASN A 374 4.44 9.18 -19.77
N ALA A 375 5.49 8.39 -19.53
CA ALA A 375 6.83 8.55 -20.14
C ALA A 375 6.82 8.75 -21.68
N GLY A 376 5.93 8.08 -22.42
CA GLY A 376 5.89 8.12 -23.89
C GLY A 376 5.64 9.50 -24.51
N ARG A 377 4.91 10.40 -23.83
CA ARG A 377 4.69 11.78 -24.31
C ARG A 377 5.91 12.67 -24.06
N ILE A 378 6.66 12.39 -23.00
CA ILE A 378 7.84 13.16 -22.59
C ILE A 378 9.05 12.82 -23.47
N GLU A 379 9.25 11.55 -23.82
CA GLU A 379 10.37 11.09 -24.67
C GLU A 379 10.41 11.78 -26.04
N THR A 380 9.25 12.16 -26.58
CA THR A 380 9.13 12.84 -27.88
C THR A 380 9.09 14.36 -27.78
N GLY A 381 8.68 14.91 -26.62
CA GLY A 381 8.48 16.34 -26.41
C GLY A 381 9.68 17.11 -25.84
N PHE A 382 10.47 16.48 -24.95
CA PHE A 382 11.57 17.13 -24.22
C PHE A 382 12.90 17.14 -25.01
N VAL A 383 12.88 17.62 -26.26
CA VAL A 383 14.07 17.73 -27.10
C VAL A 383 14.43 19.20 -27.33
N PHE A 384 15.61 19.62 -26.85
CA PHE A 384 16.02 21.02 -26.87
C PHE A 384 17.31 21.24 -27.67
N PRO A 385 17.38 22.24 -28.56
CA PRO A 385 18.62 22.58 -29.26
C PRO A 385 19.62 23.27 -28.34
N LEU A 386 20.90 22.88 -28.43
CA LEU A 386 22.03 23.53 -27.78
C LEU A 386 22.56 24.66 -28.68
N THR A 387 21.75 25.69 -28.85
CA THR A 387 22.09 26.94 -29.55
C THR A 387 22.22 28.02 -28.50
N SER A 388 23.46 28.40 -28.18
CA SER A 388 23.84 29.28 -27.06
C SER A 388 22.79 30.33 -26.65
N LEU A 389 22.34 30.23 -25.40
CA LEU A 389 21.41 31.06 -24.66
C LEU A 389 19.91 30.94 -25.04
N ALA A 390 19.50 29.91 -25.79
CA ALA A 390 18.12 29.76 -26.25
C ALA A 390 17.11 29.35 -25.16
N THR A 391 17.53 28.57 -24.16
CA THR A 391 16.63 28.09 -23.09
C THR A 391 17.36 27.99 -21.75
N VAL A 392 16.60 27.87 -20.67
CA VAL A 392 17.17 27.62 -19.33
C VAL A 392 18.00 26.33 -19.25
N PHE A 393 17.68 25.31 -20.07
CA PHE A 393 18.48 24.08 -20.14
C PHE A 393 19.84 24.30 -20.79
N ASP A 394 19.89 25.15 -21.81
CA ASP A 394 21.14 25.52 -22.47
C ASP A 394 22.02 26.41 -21.56
N ASP A 395 21.40 27.29 -20.78
CA ASP A 395 22.10 28.05 -19.73
C ASP A 395 22.66 27.10 -18.65
N ALA A 396 21.87 26.14 -18.15
CA ALA A 396 22.34 25.11 -17.21
C ALA A 396 23.50 24.29 -17.77
N TYR A 397 23.41 23.88 -19.03
CA TYR A 397 24.43 23.11 -19.71
C TYR A 397 25.75 23.89 -19.90
N ASN A 398 25.68 25.13 -20.41
CA ASN A 398 26.85 25.94 -20.74
C ASN A 398 27.51 26.57 -19.50
N GLN A 399 26.70 27.07 -18.57
CA GLN A 399 27.21 27.71 -17.34
C GLN A 399 27.57 26.70 -16.26
N GLN A 400 27.10 25.44 -16.38
CA GLN A 400 27.26 24.40 -15.36
C GLN A 400 26.78 24.86 -13.98
N LEU A 401 25.62 25.54 -13.94
CA LEU A 401 24.96 26.00 -12.73
C LEU A 401 23.52 25.46 -12.65
N PRO A 402 23.02 25.12 -11.44
CA PRO A 402 21.63 24.77 -11.26
C PRO A 402 20.75 26.03 -11.25
N PHE A 403 19.53 25.88 -11.74
CA PHE A 403 18.51 26.92 -11.76
C PHE A 403 17.21 26.42 -11.13
N TRP A 404 16.60 27.28 -10.33
CA TRP A 404 15.22 27.13 -9.89
C TRP A 404 14.35 28.12 -10.66
N VAL A 405 13.45 27.59 -11.48
CA VAL A 405 12.42 28.35 -12.16
C VAL A 405 11.16 28.29 -11.30
N ASP A 406 10.95 29.32 -10.49
CA ASP A 406 9.84 29.44 -9.55
C ASP A 406 8.51 29.77 -10.23
N LYS A 407 8.55 30.66 -11.23
CA LYS A 407 7.40 31.13 -12.00
C LYS A 407 7.76 31.21 -13.49
N PRO A 408 7.52 30.15 -14.28
CA PRO A 408 7.90 30.09 -15.70
C PRO A 408 7.35 31.24 -16.56
N GLU A 409 6.25 31.86 -16.13
CA GLU A 409 5.57 32.98 -16.77
C GLU A 409 6.15 34.36 -16.42
N SER A 410 7.02 34.45 -15.41
CA SER A 410 7.55 35.72 -14.91
C SER A 410 8.45 36.42 -15.94
N GLU A 411 8.58 37.74 -15.81
CA GLU A 411 9.40 38.56 -16.70
C GLU A 411 10.88 38.10 -16.71
N GLN A 412 11.36 37.57 -15.59
CA GLN A 412 12.70 37.00 -15.44
C GLN A 412 12.92 35.78 -16.35
N TRP A 413 11.93 34.89 -16.46
CA TRP A 413 12.06 33.62 -17.19
C TRP A 413 11.52 33.67 -18.61
N ARG A 414 10.74 34.70 -18.97
CA ARG A 414 10.03 34.83 -20.25
C ARG A 414 10.90 34.67 -21.51
N GLN A 415 12.18 35.06 -21.44
CA GLN A 415 13.12 34.92 -22.57
C GLN A 415 13.76 33.52 -22.66
N LYS A 416 13.76 32.77 -21.55
CA LYS A 416 14.47 31.48 -21.40
C LYS A 416 13.54 30.28 -21.30
N VAL A 417 12.28 30.52 -20.95
CA VAL A 417 11.20 29.52 -20.89
C VAL A 417 10.21 29.80 -22.01
N THR A 418 10.47 29.16 -23.16
CA THR A 418 9.66 29.36 -24.38
C THR A 418 8.22 28.87 -24.17
N PRO A 419 7.24 29.34 -24.97
CA PRO A 419 5.86 28.83 -24.90
C PRO A 419 5.74 27.31 -25.08
N ALA A 420 6.60 26.72 -25.92
CA ALA A 420 6.67 25.27 -26.09
C ALA A 420 7.14 24.57 -24.80
N LEU A 421 8.13 25.14 -24.12
CA LEU A 421 8.59 24.62 -22.82
C LEU A 421 7.51 24.77 -21.74
N ARG A 422 6.81 25.91 -21.70
CA ARG A 422 5.71 26.11 -20.74
C ARG A 422 4.61 25.06 -20.88
N GLY A 423 4.27 24.68 -22.12
CA GLY A 423 3.33 23.59 -22.37
C GLY A 423 3.82 22.21 -21.93
N LEU A 424 5.14 21.99 -21.86
CA LEU A 424 5.73 20.74 -21.35
C LEU A 424 5.85 20.74 -19.81
N CYS A 425 6.14 21.89 -19.22
CA CYS A 425 6.19 22.08 -17.76
C CYS A 425 4.81 22.32 -17.13
N GLU A 426 3.73 22.41 -17.92
CA GLU A 426 2.36 22.72 -17.46
C GLU A 426 2.32 24.01 -16.62
N ASP A 427 3.09 25.02 -17.04
CA ASP A 427 3.29 26.29 -16.32
C ASP A 427 3.73 26.14 -14.84
N SER A 428 4.19 24.96 -14.43
CA SER A 428 4.61 24.65 -13.06
C SER A 428 6.06 25.03 -12.78
N ALA A 429 6.38 25.32 -11.53
CA ALA A 429 7.75 25.54 -11.06
C ALA A 429 8.61 24.28 -11.25
N PHE A 430 9.89 24.45 -11.58
CA PHE A 430 10.80 23.32 -11.79
C PHE A 430 12.25 23.64 -11.45
N PHE A 431 13.05 22.58 -11.29
CA PHE A 431 14.49 22.63 -11.11
C PHE A 431 15.21 22.08 -12.34
N VAL A 432 16.37 22.65 -12.63
CA VAL A 432 17.30 22.10 -13.61
C VAL A 432 18.73 22.19 -13.07
N ALA A 433 19.51 21.12 -13.22
CA ALA A 433 20.92 21.09 -12.84
C ALA A 433 21.78 20.43 -13.92
N PRO A 434 23.04 20.86 -14.10
CA PRO A 434 23.97 20.20 -15.01
C PRO A 434 24.40 18.83 -14.49
N LEU A 435 24.63 17.90 -15.42
CA LEU A 435 25.29 16.63 -15.14
C LEU A 435 26.73 16.70 -15.67
N ALA A 436 27.66 17.21 -14.86
CA ALA A 436 29.03 17.48 -15.27
C ALA A 436 30.02 16.45 -14.72
N VAL A 437 30.82 15.86 -15.60
CA VAL A 437 31.85 14.87 -15.26
C VAL A 437 33.21 15.37 -15.71
N ASN A 438 34.17 15.48 -14.79
CA ASN A 438 35.54 15.91 -15.06
C ASN A 438 35.62 17.23 -15.88
N GLY A 439 34.77 18.21 -15.55
CA GLY A 439 34.70 19.51 -16.23
C GLY A 439 33.92 19.51 -17.55
N LYS A 440 33.37 18.37 -17.98
CA LYS A 440 32.54 18.25 -19.19
C LYS A 440 31.09 17.96 -18.82
N CYS A 441 30.19 18.85 -19.23
CA CYS A 441 28.75 18.64 -19.10
C CYS A 441 28.28 17.54 -20.07
N LEU A 442 27.67 16.47 -19.54
CA LEU A 442 27.12 15.35 -20.30
C LEU A 442 25.64 15.53 -20.64
N GLY A 443 24.97 16.42 -19.91
CA GLY A 443 23.52 16.58 -19.96
C GLY A 443 23.03 17.48 -18.83
N VAL A 444 21.71 17.49 -18.63
CA VAL A 444 21.03 18.22 -17.57
C VAL A 444 19.96 17.33 -16.94
N VAL A 445 19.78 17.46 -15.64
CA VAL A 445 18.70 16.83 -14.88
C VAL A 445 17.60 17.87 -14.71
N TYR A 446 16.38 17.48 -15.03
CA TYR A 446 15.16 18.26 -14.87
C TYR A 446 14.27 17.59 -13.84
N SER A 447 13.60 18.41 -13.03
CA SER A 447 12.64 17.89 -12.06
C SER A 447 11.53 18.89 -11.73
N ASP A 448 10.30 18.41 -11.58
CA ASP A 448 9.16 19.23 -11.17
C ASP A 448 8.13 18.46 -10.32
N ARG A 449 7.08 19.19 -9.91
CA ARG A 449 5.88 18.65 -9.26
C ARG A 449 4.60 19.04 -10.01
N ALA A 450 4.63 18.99 -11.34
CA ALA A 450 3.52 19.46 -12.17
C ALA A 450 2.27 18.56 -12.05
N GLU A 451 2.44 17.26 -11.82
CA GLU A 451 1.32 16.31 -11.72
C GLU A 451 0.51 16.49 -10.43
N THR A 452 1.19 16.86 -9.35
CA THR A 452 0.61 17.04 -8.02
C THR A 452 0.36 18.51 -7.64
N GLU A 453 0.83 19.45 -8.47
CA GLU A 453 0.78 20.90 -8.25
C GLU A 453 1.37 21.36 -6.91
N ARG A 454 2.21 20.52 -6.28
CA ARG A 454 2.83 20.82 -4.98
C ARG A 454 3.90 21.93 -5.14
N PRO A 455 3.96 22.91 -4.22
CA PRO A 455 4.96 23.96 -4.30
C PRO A 455 6.38 23.40 -4.10
N LEU A 456 7.36 24.04 -4.76
CA LEU A 456 8.78 23.79 -4.56
C LEU A 456 9.35 24.77 -3.54
N SER A 457 10.21 24.28 -2.64
CA SER A 457 10.87 25.08 -1.61
C SER A 457 12.39 25.21 -1.84
N SER A 458 13.04 26.08 -1.04
CA SER A 458 14.50 26.18 -1.03
C SER A 458 15.19 24.90 -0.54
N ASP A 459 14.55 24.17 0.38
CA ASP A 459 15.08 22.92 0.93
C ASP A 459 15.03 21.81 -0.12
N ASP A 460 13.94 21.75 -0.89
CA ASP A 460 13.82 20.86 -2.05
C ASP A 460 14.91 21.15 -3.09
N PHE A 461 15.20 22.43 -3.35
CA PHE A 461 16.26 22.82 -4.28
C PHE A 461 17.65 22.41 -3.76
N GLY A 462 17.88 22.56 -2.45
CA GLY A 462 19.10 22.08 -1.79
C GLY A 462 19.28 20.56 -1.93
N ALA A 463 18.23 19.79 -1.64
CA ALA A 463 18.25 18.33 -1.76
C ALA A 463 18.44 17.87 -3.21
N PHE A 464 17.74 18.50 -4.16
CA PHE A 464 17.92 18.27 -5.60
C PHE A 464 19.36 18.49 -6.05
N ASN A 465 19.98 19.59 -5.64
CA ASN A 465 21.38 19.89 -5.94
C ASN A 465 22.33 18.88 -5.30
N HIS A 466 22.01 18.37 -4.11
CA HIS A 466 22.82 17.36 -3.46
C HIS A 466 22.81 16.04 -4.22
N PHE A 467 21.64 15.55 -4.64
CA PHE A 467 21.52 14.34 -5.45
C PHE A 467 22.22 14.45 -6.81
N THR A 468 21.98 15.55 -7.53
CA THR A 468 22.58 15.78 -8.86
C THR A 468 24.10 15.97 -8.79
N GLY A 469 24.59 16.64 -7.73
CA GLY A 469 26.01 16.75 -7.42
C GLY A 469 26.66 15.40 -7.10
N GLN A 470 26.02 14.59 -6.24
CA GLN A 470 26.51 13.25 -5.90
C GLN A 470 26.53 12.31 -7.09
N LEU A 471 25.48 12.34 -7.92
CA LEU A 471 25.44 11.59 -9.17
C LEU A 471 26.61 11.98 -10.09
N SER A 472 26.85 13.27 -10.28
CA SER A 472 27.97 13.78 -11.08
C SER A 472 29.33 13.26 -10.56
N LEU A 473 29.49 13.24 -9.23
CA LEU A 473 30.68 12.73 -8.56
C LEU A 473 30.85 11.21 -8.76
N CYS A 474 29.79 10.44 -8.56
CA CYS A 474 29.79 8.98 -8.77
C CYS A 474 30.12 8.61 -10.23
N LEU A 475 29.53 9.33 -11.20
CA LEU A 475 29.84 9.14 -12.62
C LEU A 475 31.30 9.47 -12.95
N SER A 476 31.90 10.45 -12.27
CA SER A 476 33.33 10.77 -12.46
C SER A 476 34.26 9.66 -11.99
N LEU A 477 33.85 8.87 -11.00
CA LEU A 477 34.59 7.72 -10.50
C LEU A 477 34.38 6.48 -11.40
N ALA A 478 33.18 6.31 -11.94
CA ALA A 478 32.83 5.18 -12.80
C ALA A 478 33.41 5.28 -14.22
N ILE A 479 33.63 6.49 -14.74
CA ILE A 479 34.14 6.74 -16.12
C ILE A 479 35.69 6.76 -16.18
N ARG A 480 36.39 6.39 -15.09
CA ARG A 480 37.86 6.33 -15.03
C ARG A 480 38.49 5.12 -15.70
#